data_AF-A0A3A4P1Y9-F1
#
_entry.id   AF-A0A3A4P1Y9-F1
#
_cell.length_a   1.000
_cell.length_b   1.000
_cell.length_c   1.000
_cell.angle_alpha   90.00
_cell.angle_beta   90.00
_cell.angle_gamma   90.00
#
_symmetry.space_group_name_H-M   'P 1'
#
loop_
_entity.id
_entity.type
_entity.pdbx_description
1 polymer ?
#
loop_
_entity_poly.entity_id
_entity_poly.type
_entity_poly.pdbx_seq_one_letter_code
_entity_poly.pdbx_strand_id
1 'polypeptide(L)'
;MGRLYNREIRFFSTGRVSMRLIAVANQKGGVGKTTTSVNLAACLATAEKKTLLIDLDPQANATSGFGIDRKAQRPTVYEFLISGASFDQVVLREILPQLDIMPSGPALAGAQVELLQLERPEQRLRMVLGPALAPRVRVNEIALGAVLPP
;
A
#
# COMPACT_ATOMS: atom_id res chain seq x y z
N MET A 1 16.58 37.92 5.93
CA MET A 1 16.87 37.13 7.13
C MET A 1 15.84 36.01 7.23
N GLY A 2 16.32 34.76 7.27
CA GLY A 2 15.60 33.56 6.84
C GLY A 2 14.44 33.12 7.72
N ARG A 3 13.42 32.53 7.06
CA ARG A 3 12.45 31.64 7.71
C ARG A 3 12.80 30.21 7.32
N LEU A 4 13.33 29.48 8.31
CA LEU A 4 13.58 28.05 8.28
C LEU A 4 12.25 27.32 8.03
N TYR A 5 12.18 26.58 6.93
CA TYR A 5 11.07 25.66 6.64
C TYR A 5 11.22 24.42 7.53
N ASN A 6 10.45 24.36 8.61
CA ASN A 6 10.38 23.18 9.46
C ASN A 6 9.62 22.08 8.70
N ARG A 7 10.33 21.04 8.24
CA ARG A 7 9.72 19.82 7.70
C ARG A 7 9.47 18.86 8.86
N GLU A 8 8.27 18.88 9.42
CA GLU A 8 7.87 17.87 10.39
C GLU A 8 7.48 16.57 9.68
N ILE A 9 8.27 15.51 9.86
CA ILE A 9 7.87 14.13 9.57
C ILE A 9 7.16 13.61 10.83
N ARG A 10 5.86 13.35 10.76
CA ARG A 10 5.08 12.77 11.87
C ARG A 10 4.95 11.26 11.69
N PHE A 11 5.28 10.51 12.74
CA PHE A 11 5.09 9.07 12.82
C PHE A 11 3.93 8.75 13.75
N PHE A 12 3.00 7.88 13.33
CA PHE A 12 1.93 7.35 14.18
C PHE A 12 2.20 5.85 14.46
N SER A 13 2.01 5.42 15.70
CA SER A 13 2.09 4.00 16.10
C SER A 13 0.85 3.62 16.92
N THR A 14 0.10 2.64 16.45
CA THR A 14 -0.97 1.98 17.21
C THR A 14 -0.44 0.62 17.67
N GLY A 15 -0.49 0.34 18.97
CA GLY A 15 0.11 -0.86 19.58
C GLY A 15 -0.45 -2.18 19.03
N ARG A 16 0.44 -3.19 19.00
CA ARG A 16 0.36 -4.55 18.39
C ARG A 16 0.80 -4.59 16.91
N VAL A 17 1.96 -5.21 16.70
CA VAL A 17 2.72 -5.35 15.44
C VAL A 17 2.66 -4.06 14.61
N SER A 18 3.50 -3.08 14.97
CA SER A 18 3.47 -1.76 14.37
C SER A 18 4.06 -1.78 12.95
N MET A 19 3.22 -2.07 11.96
CA MET A 19 3.53 -1.72 10.59
C MET A 19 3.74 -0.19 10.53
N ARG A 20 4.93 0.23 10.12
CA ARG A 20 5.26 1.66 9.97
C ARG A 20 4.77 2.14 8.61
N LEU A 21 3.85 3.10 8.60
CA LEU A 21 3.36 3.72 7.38
C LEU A 21 4.22 4.94 7.05
N ILE A 22 4.82 4.96 5.85
CA ILE A 22 5.65 6.07 5.35
C ILE A 22 4.99 6.64 4.11
N ALA A 23 4.56 7.89 4.15
CA ALA A 23 4.00 8.60 2.99
C ALA A 23 5.06 9.52 2.36
N VAL A 24 5.28 9.38 1.05
CA VAL A 24 6.18 10.25 0.29
C VAL A 24 5.32 11.19 -0.57
N ALA A 25 5.12 12.42 -0.08
CA ALA A 25 4.24 13.41 -0.71
C ALA A 25 4.96 14.73 -0.99
N ASN A 26 4.66 15.34 -2.14
CA ASN A 26 5.13 16.66 -2.56
C ASN A 26 4.28 17.15 -3.75
N GLN A 27 3.79 18.38 -3.68
CA GLN A 27 2.91 18.98 -4.69
C GLN A 27 3.61 19.26 -6.03
N LYS A 28 4.94 19.34 -6.06
CA LYS A 28 5.71 19.58 -7.29
C LYS A 28 5.99 18.27 -8.05
N GLY A 29 5.80 18.29 -9.37
CA GLY A 29 6.21 17.21 -10.28
C GLY A 29 7.73 17.08 -10.40
N GLY A 30 8.23 15.88 -10.73
CA GLY A 30 9.66 15.68 -11.02
C GLY A 30 10.63 15.79 -9.83
N VAL A 31 10.13 15.86 -8.59
CA VAL A 31 10.96 16.00 -7.37
C VAL A 31 11.45 14.68 -6.77
N GLY A 32 11.36 13.59 -7.53
CA GLY A 32 11.86 12.27 -7.09
C GLY A 32 10.94 11.50 -6.14
N LYS A 33 9.66 11.84 -5.97
CA LYS A 33 8.73 11.07 -5.09
C LYS A 33 8.73 9.58 -5.41
N THR A 34 8.45 9.23 -6.67
CA THR A 34 8.41 7.84 -7.14
C THR A 34 9.76 7.17 -6.98
N THR A 35 10.83 7.83 -7.40
CA THR A 35 12.20 7.33 -7.27
C THR A 35 12.54 7.01 -5.82
N THR A 36 12.22 7.91 -4.90
CA THR A 36 12.42 7.72 -3.45
C THR A 36 11.57 6.58 -2.93
N SER A 37 10.28 6.49 -3.27
CA SER A 37 9.40 5.41 -2.80
C SER A 37 9.85 4.04 -3.27
N VAL A 38 10.20 3.90 -4.56
CA VAL A 38 10.67 2.64 -5.15
C VAL A 38 11.99 2.20 -4.52
N ASN A 39 12.97 3.10 -4.44
CA ASN A 39 14.27 2.78 -3.86
C ASN A 39 14.19 2.53 -2.36
N LEU A 40 13.40 3.32 -1.61
CA LEU A 40 13.19 3.09 -0.19
C LEU A 40 12.57 1.71 0.06
N ALA A 41 11.53 1.34 -0.71
CA ALA A 41 10.88 0.06 -0.58
C ALA A 41 11.85 -1.11 -0.89
N ALA A 42 12.61 -1.00 -1.97
CA ALA A 42 13.63 -1.98 -2.32
C ALA A 42 14.73 -2.09 -1.24
N CYS A 43 15.25 -0.96 -0.73
CA CYS A 43 16.25 -0.97 0.34
C CYS A 43 15.74 -1.60 1.64
N LEU A 44 14.48 -1.33 2.02
CA LEU A 44 13.86 -1.94 3.19
C LEU A 44 13.70 -3.45 3.01
N ALA A 45 13.26 -3.89 1.83
CA ALA A 45 13.11 -5.29 1.48
C ALA A 45 14.47 -6.03 1.50
N THR A 46 15.52 -5.44 0.92
CA THR A 46 16.91 -5.95 0.98
C THR A 46 17.44 -6.03 2.41
N ALA A 47 17.01 -5.12 3.30
CA ALA A 47 17.31 -5.17 4.73
C ALA A 47 16.38 -6.13 5.51
N GLU A 48 15.78 -7.11 4.82
CA GLU A 48 14.90 -8.15 5.33
C GLU A 48 13.64 -7.63 6.05
N LYS A 49 13.18 -6.43 5.69
CA LYS A 49 11.93 -5.88 6.22
C LYS A 49 10.80 -6.19 5.25
N LYS A 50 9.78 -6.91 5.73
CA LYS A 50 8.50 -7.08 5.04
C LYS A 50 7.94 -5.70 4.68
N THR A 51 7.86 -5.43 3.39
CA THR A 51 7.54 -4.12 2.85
C THR A 51 6.40 -4.25 1.85
N LEU A 52 5.43 -3.33 1.96
CA LEU A 52 4.37 -3.15 0.98
C LEU A 52 4.53 -1.76 0.36
N LEU A 53 4.73 -1.69 -0.95
CA LEU A 53 4.67 -0.44 -1.69
C LEU A 53 3.26 -0.22 -2.22
N ILE A 54 2.65 0.93 -1.92
CA ILE A 54 1.33 1.30 -2.45
C ILE A 54 1.53 2.45 -3.43
N ASP A 55 1.26 2.22 -4.72
CA ASP A 55 1.31 3.26 -5.74
C ASP A 55 -0.02 4.02 -5.74
N LEU A 56 0.00 5.31 -5.43
CA LEU A 56 -1.19 6.20 -5.38
C LEU A 56 -1.13 7.30 -6.44
N ASP A 57 -0.36 7.09 -7.51
CA ASP A 57 -0.27 8.02 -8.63
C ASP A 57 -0.96 7.40 -9.87
N PRO A 58 -1.95 8.07 -10.50
CA PRO A 58 -2.59 7.57 -11.73
C PRO A 58 -1.62 7.31 -12.89
N GLN A 59 -0.42 7.92 -12.88
CA GLN A 59 0.62 7.64 -13.88
C GLN A 59 1.25 6.26 -13.71
N ALA A 60 1.11 5.65 -12.52
CA ALA A 60 1.60 4.32 -12.20
C ALA A 60 3.10 4.13 -12.41
N ASN A 61 3.89 5.19 -12.16
CA ASN A 61 5.33 5.16 -12.39
C ASN A 61 6.04 4.20 -11.43
N ALA A 62 5.59 4.06 -10.18
CA ALA A 62 6.19 3.09 -9.26
C ALA A 62 5.87 1.66 -9.69
N THR A 63 4.61 1.41 -10.07
CA THR A 63 4.14 0.15 -10.64
C THR A 63 4.99 -0.26 -11.84
N SER A 64 5.10 0.60 -12.85
CA SER A 64 5.91 0.31 -14.05
C SER A 64 7.41 0.20 -13.75
N GLY A 65 7.91 0.87 -12.71
CA GLY A 65 9.30 0.77 -12.26
C GLY A 65 9.71 -0.64 -11.81
N PHE A 66 8.73 -1.48 -11.44
CA PHE A 66 8.94 -2.90 -11.16
C PHE A 66 8.61 -3.83 -12.33
N GLY A 67 8.48 -3.30 -13.55
CA GLY A 67 8.18 -4.08 -14.76
C GLY A 67 6.72 -4.53 -14.87
N ILE A 68 5.84 -3.99 -14.02
CA ILE A 68 4.43 -4.37 -13.96
C ILE A 68 3.65 -3.54 -14.99
N ASP A 69 2.99 -4.19 -15.94
CA ASP A 69 2.17 -3.49 -16.94
C ASP A 69 0.97 -2.79 -16.29
N ARG A 70 0.91 -1.47 -16.40
CA ARG A 70 -0.20 -0.65 -15.88
C ARG A 70 -1.51 -0.78 -16.67
N LYS A 71 -1.48 -1.44 -17.84
CA LYS A 71 -2.67 -1.72 -18.67
C LYS A 71 -3.21 -3.14 -18.48
N ALA A 72 -2.56 -3.96 -17.68
CA ALA A 72 -3.06 -5.30 -17.38
C ALA A 72 -4.45 -5.22 -16.76
N GLN A 73 -5.37 -6.08 -17.22
CA GLN A 73 -6.70 -6.20 -16.63
C GLN A 73 -6.60 -6.91 -15.27
N ARG A 74 -6.40 -6.12 -14.21
CA ARG A 74 -6.40 -6.60 -12.83
C ARG A 74 -6.89 -5.50 -11.87
N PRO A 75 -7.41 -5.87 -10.69
CA PRO A 75 -7.66 -4.90 -9.63
C PRO A 75 -6.40 -4.13 -9.25
N THR A 76 -6.57 -2.84 -9.02
CA THR A 76 -5.54 -1.89 -8.59
C THR A 76 -5.98 -1.21 -7.31
N VAL A 77 -5.18 -0.26 -6.82
CA VAL A 77 -5.56 0.57 -5.68
C VAL A 77 -6.87 1.34 -5.91
N TYR A 78 -7.26 1.59 -7.17
CA TYR A 78 -8.55 2.19 -7.48
C TYR A 78 -9.70 1.29 -7.00
N GLU A 79 -9.75 0.03 -7.43
CA GLU A 79 -10.79 -0.91 -7.05
C GLU A 79 -10.79 -1.16 -5.53
N PHE A 80 -9.60 -1.16 -4.90
CA PHE A 80 -9.47 -1.27 -3.45
C PHE A 80 -10.10 -0.09 -2.70
N LEU A 81 -9.87 1.14 -3.18
CA LEU A 81 -10.37 2.36 -2.54
C LEU A 81 -11.86 2.59 -2.83
N ILE A 82 -12.30 2.32 -4.06
CA ILE A 82 -13.58 2.77 -4.59
C ILE A 82 -14.57 1.62 -4.67
N SER A 83 -14.20 0.54 -5.38
CA SER A 83 -15.10 -0.56 -5.73
C SER A 83 -15.18 -1.68 -4.69
N GLY A 84 -14.40 -1.60 -3.60
CA GLY A 84 -14.41 -2.57 -2.51
C GLY A 84 -13.67 -3.88 -2.80
N ALA A 85 -12.72 -3.89 -3.73
CA ALA A 85 -11.85 -5.05 -3.92
C ALA A 85 -11.06 -5.36 -2.63
N SER A 86 -10.85 -6.64 -2.35
CA SER A 86 -10.11 -7.06 -1.16
C SER A 86 -8.61 -6.83 -1.34
N PHE A 87 -7.89 -6.75 -0.22
CA PHE A 87 -6.43 -6.61 -0.23
C PHE A 87 -5.74 -7.70 -1.04
N ASP A 88 -6.16 -8.96 -0.92
CA ASP A 88 -5.53 -10.08 -1.63
C ASP A 88 -5.84 -10.10 -3.13
N GLN A 89 -6.94 -9.48 -3.56
CA GLN A 89 -7.26 -9.33 -4.98
C GLN A 89 -6.36 -8.29 -5.67
N VAL A 90 -5.82 -7.34 -4.90
CA VAL A 90 -5.11 -6.17 -5.42
C VAL A 90 -3.60 -6.30 -5.25
N VAL A 91 -3.15 -6.90 -4.14
CA VAL A 91 -1.72 -7.01 -3.83
C VAL A 91 -1.05 -8.03 -4.74
N LEU A 92 -0.01 -7.57 -5.44
CA LEU A 92 0.92 -8.43 -6.14
C LEU A 92 2.07 -8.77 -5.17
N ARG A 93 2.21 -10.05 -4.87
CA ARG A 93 3.15 -10.54 -3.88
C ARG A 93 4.51 -10.85 -4.50
N GLU A 94 5.54 -10.76 -3.66
CA GLU A 94 6.90 -11.25 -3.96
C GLU A 94 7.46 -10.69 -5.28
N ILE A 95 7.20 -9.40 -5.56
CA ILE A 95 7.81 -8.69 -6.69
C ILE A 95 9.33 -8.66 -6.54
N LEU A 96 9.79 -8.55 -5.29
CA LEU A 96 11.13 -8.92 -4.84
C LEU A 96 10.98 -9.68 -3.52
N PRO A 97 12.02 -10.41 -3.06
CA PRO A 97 12.02 -10.96 -1.71
C PRO A 97 11.69 -9.89 -0.67
N GLN A 98 10.73 -10.16 0.22
CA GLN A 98 10.21 -9.23 1.23
C GLN A 98 9.49 -7.98 0.70
N LEU A 99 9.20 -7.89 -0.61
CA LEU A 99 8.50 -6.75 -1.21
C LEU A 99 7.25 -7.16 -1.97
N ASP A 100 6.11 -6.67 -1.48
CA ASP A 100 4.82 -6.71 -2.17
C ASP A 100 4.49 -5.31 -2.73
N ILE A 101 3.57 -5.25 -3.69
CA ILE A 101 3.07 -3.99 -4.24
C ILE A 101 1.54 -3.99 -4.41
N MET A 102 0.90 -2.87 -4.09
CA MET A 102 -0.43 -2.52 -4.59
C MET A 102 -0.26 -1.61 -5.80
N PRO A 103 -0.56 -2.10 -7.02
CA PRO A 103 -0.34 -1.35 -8.24
C PRO A 103 -1.37 -0.23 -8.40
N SER A 104 -1.01 0.75 -9.22
CA SER A 104 -1.90 1.82 -9.70
C SER A 104 -2.16 1.68 -11.20
N GLY A 105 -3.14 2.45 -11.69
CA GLY A 105 -3.46 2.57 -13.10
C GLY A 105 -4.23 3.86 -13.41
N PRO A 106 -4.47 4.15 -14.71
CA PRO A 106 -5.12 5.39 -15.14
C PRO A 106 -6.51 5.63 -14.54
N ALA A 107 -7.24 4.57 -14.18
CA ALA A 107 -8.55 4.66 -13.52
C ALA A 107 -8.50 5.45 -12.19
N LEU A 108 -7.34 5.45 -11.50
CA LEU A 108 -7.16 6.21 -10.27
C LEU A 108 -7.35 7.73 -10.46
N ALA A 109 -7.21 8.26 -11.68
CA ALA A 109 -7.51 9.67 -11.96
C ALA A 109 -8.99 10.01 -11.72
N GLY A 110 -9.90 9.06 -11.95
CA GLY A 110 -11.33 9.22 -11.67
C GLY A 110 -11.67 9.11 -10.18
N ALA A 111 -10.82 8.44 -9.40
CA ALA A 111 -11.05 8.19 -7.98
C ALA A 111 -11.30 9.48 -7.18
N GLN A 112 -10.65 10.59 -7.53
CA GLN A 112 -10.83 11.85 -6.80
C GLN A 112 -12.28 12.33 -6.83
N VAL A 113 -12.98 12.18 -7.97
CA VAL A 113 -14.38 12.60 -8.12
C VAL A 113 -15.29 11.68 -7.31
N GLU A 114 -15.04 10.37 -7.38
CA GLU A 114 -15.84 9.36 -6.68
C GLU A 114 -15.61 9.39 -5.16
N LEU A 115 -14.37 9.62 -4.70
CA LEU A 115 -14.05 9.77 -3.30
C LEU A 115 -14.86 10.90 -2.66
N LEU A 116 -15.03 12.03 -3.34
CA LEU A 116 -15.81 13.17 -2.84
C LEU A 116 -17.29 12.84 -2.58
N GLN A 117 -17.81 11.75 -3.13
CA GLN A 117 -19.17 11.26 -2.87
C GLN A 117 -19.25 10.33 -1.66
N LEU A 118 -18.11 9.85 -1.14
CA LEU A 118 -18.05 8.99 0.03
C LEU A 118 -18.00 9.81 1.33
N GLU A 119 -18.39 9.19 2.42
CA GLU A 119 -18.18 9.76 3.75
C GLU A 119 -16.67 9.77 4.10
N ARG A 120 -16.19 10.93 4.58
CA ARG A 120 -14.78 11.12 5.04
C ARG A 120 -13.74 10.71 3.98
N PRO A 121 -13.76 11.30 2.77
CA PRO A 121 -12.86 10.94 1.67
C PRO A 121 -11.38 10.95 2.08
N GLU A 122 -10.98 11.91 2.89
CA GLU A 122 -9.61 12.07 3.39
C GLU A 122 -9.16 10.93 4.33
N GLN A 123 -10.11 10.19 4.89
CA GLN A 123 -9.85 9.05 5.77
C GLN A 123 -9.99 7.71 5.04
N ARG A 124 -10.44 7.71 3.78
CA ARG A 124 -10.82 6.48 3.05
C ARG A 124 -9.71 5.45 3.03
N LEU A 125 -8.49 5.82 2.63
CA LEU A 125 -7.35 4.90 2.58
C LEU A 125 -7.07 4.28 3.95
N ARG A 126 -7.12 5.08 5.03
CA ARG A 126 -6.92 4.57 6.40
C ARG A 126 -8.02 3.58 6.79
N MET A 127 -9.27 3.88 6.44
CA MET A 127 -10.43 3.04 6.76
C MET A 127 -10.38 1.68 6.06
N VAL A 128 -9.96 1.63 4.80
CA VAL A 128 -9.89 0.36 4.05
C VAL A 128 -8.60 -0.42 4.32
N LEU A 129 -7.48 0.29 4.53
CA LEU A 129 -6.18 -0.33 4.73
C LEU A 129 -6.00 -0.85 6.17
N GLY A 130 -6.56 -0.17 7.17
CA GLY A 130 -6.46 -0.57 8.58
C GLY A 130 -6.91 -2.01 8.84
N PRO A 131 -8.13 -2.41 8.44
CA PRO A 131 -8.60 -3.79 8.57
C PRO A 131 -7.79 -4.79 7.75
N ALA A 132 -7.30 -4.39 6.56
CA ALA A 132 -6.51 -5.24 5.68
C ALA A 132 -5.13 -5.59 6.25
N LEU A 133 -4.53 -4.65 6.99
CA LEU A 133 -3.20 -4.78 7.61
C LEU A 133 -3.25 -5.30 9.05
N ALA A 134 -4.44 -5.41 9.66
CA ALA A 134 -4.58 -6.01 10.97
C ALA A 134 -4.03 -7.45 10.94
N PRO A 135 -3.41 -7.95 12.03
CA PRO A 135 -2.92 -9.33 12.08
C PRO A 135 -4.06 -10.27 11.72
N ARG A 136 -3.99 -10.88 10.53
CA ARG A 136 -4.91 -11.91 10.12
C ARG A 136 -4.60 -13.12 10.98
N VAL A 137 -5.34 -13.31 12.07
CA VAL A 137 -5.40 -14.60 12.74
C VAL A 137 -5.92 -15.57 11.69
N ARG A 138 -5.06 -16.47 11.21
CA ARG A 138 -5.50 -17.61 10.41
C ARG A 138 -6.26 -18.55 11.34
N VAL A 139 -7.55 -18.29 11.53
CA VAL A 139 -8.47 -19.30 12.06
C VAL A 139 -8.62 -20.33 10.95
N ASN A 140 -7.67 -21.28 10.87
CA ASN A 140 -7.75 -22.54 10.12
C ASN A 140 -6.53 -23.49 10.33
N GLU A 141 -5.60 -23.22 11.25
CA GLU A 141 -4.59 -24.21 11.68
C GLU A 141 -4.82 -24.61 13.15
N ILE A 142 -5.99 -25.17 13.44
CA ILE A 142 -6.09 -26.27 14.41
C ILE A 142 -6.62 -27.43 13.60
N ALA A 143 -5.71 -28.15 12.96
CA ALA A 143 -5.98 -29.54 12.62
C ALA A 143 -6.17 -30.27 13.96
N LEU A 144 -7.43 -30.50 14.34
CA LEU A 144 -7.78 -31.54 15.29
C LEU A 144 -7.38 -32.86 14.63
N GLY A 145 -6.10 -33.21 14.75
CA GLY A 145 -5.65 -34.57 14.62
C GLY A 145 -6.27 -35.34 15.77
N ALA A 146 -7.48 -35.85 15.54
CA ALA A 146 -7.98 -36.98 16.29
C ALA A 146 -7.06 -38.17 15.96
N VAL A 147 -5.99 -38.29 16.74
CA VAL A 147 -5.28 -39.56 16.90
C VAL A 147 -6.25 -40.42 17.70
N LEU A 148 -6.91 -41.35 17.03
CA LEU A 148 -7.50 -42.52 17.69
C LEU A 148 -6.32 -43.38 18.20
N PRO A 149 -6.18 -43.63 19.51
CA PRO A 149 -5.49 -44.82 19.97
C PRO A 149 -6.41 -46.05 19.76
N PRO A 150 -5.83 -47.26 19.66
CA PRO A 150 -6.50 -48.48 19.18
C PRO A 150 -7.71 -48.91 20.01
#